data_AF-A0A1W1WQ65-F1
#
_entry.id   AF-A0A1W1WQ65-F1
#
_cell.length_a   1.000
_cell.length_b   1.000
_cell.length_c   1.000
_cell.angle_alpha   90.00
_cell.angle_beta   90.00
_cell.angle_gamma   90.00
#
_symmetry.space_group_name_H-M   'P 1'
#
loop_
_entity.id
_entity.type
_entity.pdbx_description
1 polymer ?
#
loop_
_entity_poly.entity_id
_entity_poly.type
_entity_poly.pdbx_seq_one_letter_code
_entity_poly.pdbx_strand_id
1 'polypeptide(L)'
;MFECISSRYELPYCLMLVYCDARDDIAKIIRSNMRCADRVVEIDEYYSAVLFFMNRPDSFVVVGNKILYVLEKMYPQTKIAIGVACKERLDSEDIVAKALQNVLDAKNQSTNTIVDHF
;
A
#
# COMPACT_ATOMS: atom_id res chain seq x y z
N MET A 1 1.81 -15.44 22.13
CA MET A 1 2.09 -14.15 21.48
C MET A 1 3.20 -14.42 20.48
N PHE A 2 2.90 -14.49 19.18
CA PHE A 2 3.93 -14.71 18.16
C PHE A 2 4.61 -13.37 17.86
N GLU A 3 5.87 -13.27 18.26
CA GLU A 3 6.76 -12.17 17.89
C GLU A 3 6.77 -12.05 16.35
N CYS A 4 6.53 -10.84 15.86
CA CYS A 4 6.69 -10.52 14.44
C CYS A 4 8.09 -10.93 13.99
N ILE A 5 8.16 -11.90 13.08
CA ILE A 5 9.37 -12.27 12.37
C ILE A 5 9.73 -11.08 11.47
N SER A 6 10.46 -10.10 11.99
CA SER A 6 11.21 -9.16 11.18
C SER A 6 12.71 -9.47 11.32
N SER A 7 13.37 -9.56 10.16
CA SER A 7 14.82 -9.36 9.93
C SER A 7 15.82 -10.53 9.87
N ARG A 8 15.45 -11.82 9.98
CA ARG A 8 16.47 -12.89 9.80
C ARG A 8 16.77 -13.32 8.35
N TYR A 9 15.94 -12.97 7.37
CA TYR A 9 15.99 -13.62 6.05
C TYR A 9 16.01 -12.70 4.83
N GLU A 10 16.17 -11.38 5.02
CA GLU A 10 16.18 -10.39 3.91
C GLU A 10 15.12 -10.72 2.85
N LEU A 11 13.88 -10.94 3.29
CA LEU A 11 12.81 -11.31 2.38
C LEU A 11 12.33 -10.05 1.66
N PRO A 12 12.22 -10.07 0.32
CA PRO A 12 11.66 -8.95 -0.39
C PRO A 12 10.25 -8.62 0.09
N TYR A 13 9.94 -7.35 0.22
CA TYR A 13 8.67 -6.89 0.72
C TYR A 13 8.29 -5.56 0.08
N CYS A 14 6.99 -5.28 0.03
CA CYS A 14 6.49 -4.01 -0.46
C CYS A 14 5.75 -3.27 0.65
N LEU A 15 5.86 -1.95 0.58
CA LEU A 15 5.04 -1.00 1.29
C LEU A 15 4.12 -0.31 0.28
N MET A 16 2.82 -0.43 0.51
CA MET A 16 1.79 0.29 -0.23
C MET A 16 1.16 1.32 0.70
N LEU A 17 1.29 2.59 0.34
CA LEU A 17 0.60 3.69 0.98
C LEU A 17 -0.66 4.02 0.18
N VAL A 18 -1.78 4.08 0.89
CA VAL A 18 -3.10 4.37 0.33
C VAL A 18 -3.57 5.69 0.92
N TYR A 19 -3.75 6.69 0.08
CA TYR A 19 -4.43 7.94 0.39
C TYR A 19 -5.87 7.87 -0.10
N CYS A 20 -6.81 8.25 0.75
CA CYS A 20 -8.21 8.44 0.40
C CYS A 20 -8.69 9.76 0.99
N ASP A 21 -9.29 10.64 0.18
CA ASP A 21 -9.78 11.93 0.67
C ASP A 21 -11.08 11.83 1.50
N ALA A 22 -11.70 10.64 1.56
CA ALA A 22 -12.84 10.38 2.42
C ALA A 22 -12.36 10.20 3.86
N ARG A 23 -12.91 11.00 4.78
CA ARG A 23 -12.64 10.93 6.23
C ARG A 23 -13.38 9.74 6.86
N ASP A 24 -12.94 8.54 6.51
CA ASP A 24 -13.51 7.27 6.96
C ASP A 24 -12.41 6.27 7.34
N ASP A 25 -12.77 5.24 8.11
CA ASP A 25 -11.88 4.13 8.46
C ASP A 25 -11.66 3.21 7.24
N ILE A 26 -10.80 3.66 6.32
CA ILE A 26 -10.38 2.88 5.16
C ILE A 26 -9.51 1.69 5.56
N ALA A 27 -8.81 1.76 6.70
CA ALA A 27 -7.94 0.70 7.20
C ALA A 27 -8.73 -0.60 7.44
N LYS A 28 -9.97 -0.50 7.96
CA LYS A 28 -10.87 -1.63 8.11
C LYS A 28 -11.26 -2.28 6.77
N ILE A 29 -11.55 -1.45 5.76
CA ILE A 29 -11.91 -1.93 4.40
C ILE A 29 -10.72 -2.64 3.77
N ILE A 30 -9.54 -2.03 3.83
CA ILE A 30 -8.30 -2.60 3.33
C ILE A 30 -8.03 -3.94 4.04
N ARG A 31 -8.08 -3.98 5.38
CA ARG A 31 -7.83 -5.19 6.18
C ARG A 31 -8.73 -6.36 5.80
N SER A 32 -10.01 -6.10 5.46
CA SER A 32 -10.94 -7.15 5.00
C SER A 32 -10.60 -7.74 3.62
N ASN A 33 -9.73 -7.08 2.87
CA ASN A 33 -9.32 -7.48 1.52
C ASN A 33 -7.91 -8.07 1.46
N MET A 34 -7.18 -8.08 2.58
CA MET A 34 -5.81 -8.58 2.70
C MET A 34 -5.74 -10.02 3.22
N ARG A 35 -4.60 -10.67 3.03
CA ARG A 35 -4.33 -12.00 3.62
C ARG A 35 -3.90 -11.82 5.08
N CYS A 36 -4.04 -12.88 5.87
CA CYS A 36 -3.64 -12.86 7.29
C CYS A 36 -2.15 -12.55 7.52
N ALA A 37 -1.29 -12.84 6.53
CA ALA A 37 0.15 -12.58 6.60
C ALA A 37 0.51 -11.11 6.34
N ASP A 38 -0.38 -10.35 5.71
CA ASP A 38 -0.16 -8.95 5.39
C ASP A 38 -0.48 -8.09 6.63
N ARG A 39 0.19 -6.94 6.75
CA ARG A 39 -0.06 -5.99 7.85
C ARG A 39 -0.69 -4.73 7.28
N VAL A 40 -1.77 -4.28 7.93
CA VAL A 40 -2.44 -3.02 7.62
C VAL A 40 -2.32 -2.12 8.83
N VAL A 41 -1.77 -0.93 8.63
CA VAL A 41 -1.56 0.09 9.66
C VAL A 41 -2.30 1.34 9.22
N GLU A 42 -3.12 1.88 10.12
CA GLU A 42 -3.70 3.21 9.96
C GLU A 42 -2.64 4.24 10.38
N ILE A 43 -2.34 5.22 9.51
CA ILE A 43 -1.39 6.28 9.80
C ILE A 43 -2.16 7.48 10.36
N ASP A 44 -3.18 7.92 9.62
CA ASP A 44 -4.11 8.99 10.00
C ASP A 44 -5.47 8.81 9.27
N GLU A 45 -6.33 9.81 9.36
CA GLU A 45 -7.69 9.81 8.78
C GLU A 45 -7.74 9.73 7.24
N TYR A 46 -6.63 9.96 6.53
CA TYR A 46 -6.54 9.87 5.06
C TYR A 46 -5.59 8.77 4.59
N TYR A 47 -4.62 8.38 5.42
CA TYR A 47 -3.52 7.52 5.05
C TYR A 47 -3.57 6.16 5.76
N SER A 48 -3.45 5.10 4.96
CA SER A 48 -3.23 3.73 5.44
C SER A 48 -2.03 3.11 4.76
N ALA A 49 -1.27 2.31 5.51
CA ALA A 49 -0.14 1.55 5.01
C ALA A 49 -0.46 0.05 4.97
N VAL A 50 0.01 -0.62 3.94
CA VAL A 50 -0.05 -2.06 3.79
C VAL A 50 1.36 -2.59 3.55
N LEU A 51 1.81 -3.45 4.46
CA LEU A 51 3.08 -4.17 4.35
C LEU A 51 2.79 -5.62 3.98
N PHE A 52 3.40 -6.10 2.90
CA PHE A 52 3.25 -7.48 2.48
C PHE A 52 4.56 -8.01 1.90
N PHE A 53 4.83 -9.29 2.16
CA PHE A 53 6.03 -9.97 1.66
C PHE A 53 5.81 -10.44 0.23
N MET A 54 6.79 -10.18 -0.64
CA MET A 54 6.73 -10.64 -2.02
C MET A 54 7.13 -12.12 -2.08
N ASN A 55 6.15 -12.97 -2.33
CA ASN A 55 6.40 -14.35 -2.76
C ASN A 55 6.30 -14.51 -4.29
N ARG A 56 5.84 -13.48 -5.01
CA ARG A 56 5.82 -13.37 -6.48
C ARG A 56 5.97 -11.92 -6.94
N PRO A 57 6.60 -11.65 -8.11
CA PRO A 57 6.81 -10.30 -8.64
C PRO A 57 5.53 -9.47 -8.77
N ASP A 58 4.44 -10.05 -9.26
CA ASP A 58 3.21 -9.29 -9.59
C ASP A 58 2.21 -9.17 -8.42
N SER A 59 2.63 -9.58 -7.22
CA SER A 59 1.74 -9.66 -6.04
C SER A 59 1.16 -8.32 -5.65
N PHE A 60 1.93 -7.24 -5.76
CA PHE A 60 1.50 -5.90 -5.35
C PHE A 60 0.47 -5.32 -6.34
N VAL A 61 0.61 -5.58 -7.64
CA VAL A 61 -0.31 -5.07 -8.67
C VAL A 61 -1.72 -5.58 -8.43
N VAL A 62 -1.87 -6.88 -8.20
CA VAL A 62 -3.17 -7.50 -7.97
C VAL A 62 -3.82 -6.97 -6.70
N VAL A 63 -3.04 -6.83 -5.62
CA VAL A 63 -3.52 -6.31 -4.34
C VAL A 63 -3.92 -4.83 -4.47
N GLY A 64 -3.07 -4.02 -5.10
CA GLY A 64 -3.29 -2.59 -5.29
C GLY A 64 -4.52 -2.32 -6.12
N ASN A 65 -4.67 -3.00 -7.26
CA ASN A 65 -5.86 -2.87 -8.10
C ASN A 65 -7.14 -3.31 -7.39
N LYS A 66 -7.07 -4.39 -6.61
CA LYS A 66 -8.21 -4.84 -5.80
C LYS A 66 -8.62 -3.79 -4.76
N ILE A 67 -7.65 -3.21 -4.04
CA ILE A 67 -7.92 -2.15 -3.05
C ILE A 67 -8.50 -0.92 -3.75
N LEU A 68 -7.88 -0.47 -4.83
CA LEU A 68 -8.33 0.67 -5.61
C LEU A 68 -9.79 0.49 -6.04
N TYR A 69 -10.11 -0.63 -6.67
CA TYR A 69 -11.45 -0.96 -7.13
C TYR A 69 -12.49 -0.95 -5.99
N VAL A 70 -12.16 -1.53 -4.84
CA VAL A 70 -13.08 -1.57 -3.69
C VAL A 70 -13.32 -0.16 -3.15
N LEU A 71 -12.27 0.65 -3.02
CA LEU A 71 -12.38 2.02 -2.53
C LEU A 71 -13.14 2.91 -3.51
N GLU A 72 -12.90 2.80 -4.83
CA GLU A 72 -13.65 3.52 -5.86
C GLU A 72 -15.14 3.18 -5.83
N LYS A 73 -15.48 1.91 -5.60
CA LYS A 73 -16.87 1.48 -5.49
C LYS A 73 -17.56 2.06 -4.25
N MET A 74 -16.83 2.16 -3.14
CA MET A 74 -17.36 2.72 -1.89
C MET A 74 -17.40 4.26 -1.91
N TYR A 75 -16.45 4.88 -2.59
CA TYR A 75 -16.19 6.32 -2.60
C TYR A 75 -16.04 6.85 -4.03
N PRO A 76 -17.11 6.83 -4.85
CA PRO A 76 -17.03 7.08 -6.30
C PRO A 76 -16.65 8.52 -6.69
N GLN A 77 -16.74 9.47 -5.75
CA GLN A 77 -16.40 10.88 -5.97
C GLN A 77 -15.15 11.32 -5.21
N THR A 78 -14.42 10.38 -4.63
CA THR A 78 -13.29 10.66 -3.76
C THR A 78 -11.99 10.40 -4.51
N LYS A 79 -11.00 11.29 -4.28
CA LYS A 79 -9.65 11.09 -4.76
C LYS A 79 -8.98 9.98 -3.96
N ILE A 80 -8.54 8.95 -4.66
CA ILE A 80 -7.75 7.83 -4.14
C ILE A 80 -6.42 7.83 -4.87
N ALA A 81 -5.32 7.75 -4.11
CA ALA A 81 -3.98 7.72 -4.65
C ALA A 81 -3.18 6.64 -3.92
N ILE A 82 -2.58 5.72 -4.67
CA ILE A 82 -1.82 4.62 -4.10
C ILE A 82 -0.38 4.73 -4.59
N GLY A 83 0.57 4.71 -3.66
CA GLY A 83 1.99 4.64 -3.93
C GLY A 83 2.56 3.35 -3.40
N VAL A 84 3.29 2.62 -4.23
CA VAL A 84 3.92 1.34 -3.86
C VAL A 84 5.43 1.47 -4.01
N ALA A 85 6.18 0.98 -3.03
CA ALA A 85 7.62 0.78 -3.14
C ALA A 85 7.99 -0.59 -2.58
N CYS A 86 8.94 -1.28 -3.20
CA CYS A 86 9.37 -2.60 -2.78
C CYS A 86 10.86 -2.60 -2.45
N LYS A 87 11.22 -3.27 -1.35
CA LYS A 87 12.60 -3.53 -0.97
C LYS A 87 13.01 -4.89 -1.51
N GLU A 88 14.00 -4.90 -2.40
CA GLU A 88 14.71 -6.11 -2.77
C GLU A 88 15.89 -6.39 -1.81
N ARG A 89 16.46 -7.60 -1.91
CA ARG A 89 17.49 -8.13 -0.99
C ARG A 89 18.71 -7.23 -0.78
N LEU A 90 19.01 -6.35 -1.72
CA LEU A 90 20.23 -5.54 -1.74
C LEU A 90 19.95 -4.04 -1.75
N ASP A 91 18.69 -3.63 -1.60
CA ASP A 91 18.33 -2.24 -1.77
C ASP A 91 18.49 -1.42 -0.48
N SER A 92 19.29 -0.36 -0.59
CA SER A 92 19.51 0.62 0.49
C SER A 92 18.47 1.74 0.48
N GLU A 93 17.57 1.76 -0.51
CA GLU A 93 16.56 2.81 -0.65
C GLU A 93 15.59 2.83 0.56
N ASP A 94 15.27 4.04 1.01
CA ASP A 94 14.20 4.27 1.99
C ASP A 94 12.85 4.10 1.31
N ILE A 95 12.32 2.88 1.43
CA ILE A 95 11.02 2.52 0.86
C ILE A 95 9.85 3.35 1.38
N VAL A 96 9.95 3.96 2.57
CA VAL A 96 8.87 4.79 3.12
C VAL A 96 8.84 6.10 2.37
N ALA A 97 10.01 6.72 2.20
CA ALA A 97 10.16 7.94 1.41
C ALA A 97 9.74 7.71 -0.05
N LYS A 98 10.14 6.59 -0.65
CA LYS A 98 9.78 6.23 -2.04
C LYS A 98 8.28 5.96 -2.20
N ALA A 99 7.66 5.20 -1.29
CA ALA A 99 6.21 4.97 -1.33
C ALA A 99 5.44 6.29 -1.16
N LEU A 100 5.90 7.19 -0.30
CA LEU A 100 5.30 8.50 -0.10
C LEU A 100 5.40 9.35 -1.37
N GLN A 101 6.58 9.40 -2.00
CA GLN A 101 6.77 10.10 -3.27
C GLN A 101 5.81 9.57 -4.34
N ASN A 102 5.68 8.25 -4.47
CA ASN A 102 4.75 7.63 -5.41
C ASN A 102 3.28 7.99 -5.11
N VAL A 103 2.88 8.14 -3.84
CA VAL A 103 1.54 8.67 -3.50
C VAL A 103 1.38 10.12 -3.97
N LEU A 104 2.38 10.98 -3.74
CA LEU A 104 2.33 12.38 -4.19
C LEU A 104 2.18 12.46 -5.71
N ASP A 105 2.92 11.63 -6.44
CA ASP A 105 2.84 11.54 -7.90
C ASP A 105 1.44 11.04 -8.34
N ALA A 106 0.89 10.02 -7.68
CA ALA A 106 -0.47 9.54 -7.92
C ALA A 106 -1.55 10.59 -7.58
N LYS A 107 -1.33 11.44 -6.57
CA LYS A 107 -2.24 12.54 -6.22
C LYS A 107 -2.30 13.61 -7.31
N ASN A 108 -1.17 13.85 -7.99
CA ASN A 108 -1.08 14.83 -9.07
C ASN A 108 -1.76 14.37 -10.38
N GLN A 109 -2.09 13.07 -10.50
CA GLN A 109 -2.83 12.54 -11.65
C GLN A 109 -4.31 12.95 -11.59
N SER A 110 -4.97 13.08 -12.75
CA SER A 110 -6.39 13.47 -12.81
C SER A 110 -7.35 12.36 -12.38
N THR A 111 -6.91 11.11 -12.42
CA THR A 111 -7.70 9.93 -12.06
C THR A 111 -7.18 9.27 -10.79
N ASN A 112 -8.01 8.43 -10.18
CA ASN A 112 -7.55 7.50 -9.15
C ASN A 112 -6.57 6.52 -9.80
N THR A 113 -5.42 6.29 -9.14
CA THR A 113 -4.34 5.52 -9.76
C THR A 113 -3.38 4.92 -8.73
N ILE A 114 -2.57 3.99 -9.20
CA ILE A 114 -1.43 3.39 -8.49
C ILE A 114 -0.16 3.84 -9.21
N VAL A 115 0.84 4.27 -8.45
CA VAL A 115 2.20 4.56 -8.95
C VAL A 115 3.19 3.68 -8.19
N ASP A 116 4.08 3.02 -8.94
CA ASP A 116 5.00 2.00 -8.46
C ASP A 116 6.39 2.15 -9.10
N HIS A 117 6.94 3.36 -9.14
CA HIS A 117 8.29 3.57 -9.66
C HIS A 117 9.30 2.70 -8.88
N PHE A 118 9.83 1.67 -9.54
CA PHE A 118 10.95 0.84 -9.09
C PHE A 118 12.25 1.62 -9.33
#